data_AF-A0A1K1NYT0-F1
#
_entry.id   AF-A0A1K1NYT0-F1
#
_cell.length_a   1.000
_cell.length_b   1.000
_cell.length_c   1.000
_cell.angle_alpha   90.00
_cell.angle_beta   90.00
_cell.angle_gamma   90.00
#
_symmetry.space_group_name_H-M   'P 1'
#
loop_
_entity.id
_entity.type
_entity.pdbx_description
1 polymer ?
#
loop_
_entity_poly.entity_id
_entity_poly.type
_entity_poly.pdbx_seq_one_letter_code
_entity_poly.pdbx_strand_id
1 'polypeptide(L)'
;MRNGRPRRDSPHPLCYKDRLAGARRAGAIPGPSMYVIDIHYTASLERIDDALERHRAYLQPLFDKGIFIAAGPKVPREGGVILAARIDRDELDAILKTDPFVTEGLATYRVTEFRITRAASGFNVPALP
;
A
#
# COMPACT_ATOMS: atom_id res chain seq x y z
N MET A 1 19.62 18.32 -59.09
CA MET A 1 19.87 19.34 -58.04
C MET A 1 18.63 20.24 -57.92
N ARG A 2 18.23 20.60 -56.69
CA ARG A 2 17.12 21.49 -56.23
C ARG A 2 15.71 20.90 -56.00
N ASN A 3 15.50 20.49 -54.74
CA ASN A 3 14.45 20.85 -53.76
C ASN A 3 13.16 21.57 -54.21
N GLY A 4 12.00 21.06 -53.76
CA GLY A 4 10.71 21.77 -53.74
C GLY A 4 9.56 21.06 -53.01
N ARG A 5 9.66 20.95 -51.67
CA ARG A 5 8.68 20.61 -50.59
C ARG A 5 7.24 20.11 -50.96
N PRO A 6 6.75 19.01 -50.33
CA PRO A 6 5.33 18.87 -50.01
C PRO A 6 4.97 19.68 -48.74
N ARG A 7 3.73 20.17 -48.73
CA ARG A 7 3.16 21.05 -47.71
C ARG A 7 2.89 20.30 -46.41
N ARG A 8 2.89 21.09 -45.34
CA ARG A 8 2.67 20.79 -43.92
C ARG A 8 1.53 19.79 -43.66
N ASP A 9 1.90 18.62 -43.13
CA ASP A 9 1.06 17.91 -42.19
C ASP A 9 1.63 18.16 -40.79
N SER A 10 1.00 19.07 -40.07
CA SER A 10 1.23 19.25 -38.64
C SER A 10 0.86 17.95 -37.94
N PRO A 11 1.73 17.30 -37.15
CA PRO A 11 1.27 16.21 -36.31
C PRO A 11 0.34 16.82 -35.26
N HIS A 12 -0.93 16.44 -35.34
CA HIS A 12 -1.90 16.58 -34.25
C HIS A 12 -1.21 16.21 -32.93
N PRO A 13 -1.36 16.98 -31.84
CA PRO A 13 -0.85 16.54 -30.56
C PRO A 13 -1.51 15.20 -30.23
N LEU A 14 -0.69 14.16 -30.12
CA LEU A 14 -1.11 12.82 -29.71
C LEU A 14 -2.03 12.94 -28.49
N CYS A 15 -3.18 12.26 -28.57
CA CYS A 15 -4.15 12.20 -27.50
C CYS A 15 -3.45 11.75 -26.20
N TYR A 16 -3.68 12.51 -25.13
CA TYR A 16 -3.12 12.25 -23.80
C TYR A 16 -3.41 10.84 -23.27
N LYS A 17 -4.46 10.17 -23.77
CA LYS A 17 -4.86 8.82 -23.33
C LYS A 17 -3.96 7.71 -23.89
N ASP A 18 -3.31 7.92 -25.02
CA ASP A 18 -2.49 6.88 -25.68
C ASP A 18 -1.11 6.70 -25.03
N ARG A 19 -0.70 7.62 -24.14
CA ARG A 19 0.57 7.53 -23.39
C ARG A 19 0.50 6.59 -22.19
N LEU A 20 -0.69 6.17 -21.76
CA LEU A 20 -0.86 5.39 -20.53
C LEU A 20 -0.72 3.87 -20.72
N ALA A 21 -0.60 3.38 -21.95
CA ALA A 21 -0.56 1.94 -22.25
C ALA A 21 0.84 1.30 -22.20
N GLY A 22 1.90 2.02 -21.84
CA GLY A 22 3.28 1.48 -21.93
C GLY A 22 4.29 1.99 -20.91
N ALA A 23 3.87 2.69 -19.86
CA ALA A 23 4.79 3.26 -18.88
C ALA A 23 5.04 2.29 -17.72
N ARG A 24 5.98 1.35 -17.89
CA ARG A 24 6.80 0.92 -16.74
C ARG A 24 7.43 2.20 -16.19
N ARG A 25 6.98 2.64 -15.00
CA ARG A 25 7.36 3.94 -14.41
C ARG A 25 8.86 3.97 -14.05
N ALA A 26 9.70 4.26 -15.03
CA ALA A 26 11.05 4.76 -14.82
C ALA A 26 10.95 6.24 -14.41
N GLY A 27 11.01 6.52 -13.12
CA GLY A 27 10.90 7.88 -12.56
C GLY A 27 10.34 7.95 -11.14
N ALA A 28 10.52 6.91 -10.34
CA ALA A 28 10.23 6.98 -8.91
C ALA A 28 11.48 7.48 -8.18
N ILE A 29 11.36 8.57 -7.42
CA ILE A 29 12.35 8.86 -6.37
C ILE A 29 12.46 7.61 -5.50
N PRO A 30 13.67 7.05 -5.29
CA PRO A 30 13.84 5.82 -4.50
C PRO A 30 13.57 6.15 -3.03
N GLY A 31 12.33 5.97 -2.61
CA GLY A 31 11.92 5.91 -1.22
C GLY A 31 11.33 4.52 -0.95
N PRO A 32 11.37 4.04 0.30
CA PRO A 32 10.73 2.77 0.64
C PRO A 32 9.23 2.86 0.32
N SER A 33 8.70 1.89 -0.45
CA SER A 33 7.26 1.76 -0.65
C SER A 33 6.59 1.63 0.70
N MET A 34 5.61 2.49 0.97
CA MET A 34 4.88 2.57 2.23
C MET A 34 3.41 2.30 1.97
N TYR A 35 2.75 1.61 2.89
CA TYR A 35 1.36 1.20 2.78
C TYR A 35 0.59 1.59 4.03
N VAL A 36 -0.54 2.26 3.83
CA VAL A 36 -1.59 2.39 4.84
C VAL A 36 -2.58 1.26 4.62
N ILE A 37 -2.72 0.43 5.62
CA ILE A 37 -3.59 -0.73 5.62
C ILE A 37 -4.76 -0.39 6.52
N ASP A 38 -5.90 -0.10 5.91
CA ASP A 38 -7.13 0.23 6.59
C ASP A 38 -7.94 -1.05 6.82
N ILE A 39 -8.19 -1.37 8.09
CA ILE A 39 -8.99 -2.51 8.52
C ILE A 39 -10.40 -2.00 8.81
N HIS A 40 -11.42 -2.66 8.28
CA HIS A 40 -12.82 -2.35 8.55
C HIS A 40 -13.53 -3.60 9.07
N TYR A 41 -14.09 -3.52 10.28
CA TYR A 41 -14.80 -4.64 10.89
C TYR A 41 -16.15 -4.86 10.20
N THR A 42 -16.41 -6.10 9.83
CA THR A 42 -17.67 -6.54 9.21
C THR A 42 -18.50 -7.41 10.15
N ALA A 43 -17.92 -7.85 11.28
CA ALA A 43 -18.59 -8.61 12.34
C ALA A 43 -18.85 -7.76 13.59
N SER A 44 -19.55 -8.35 14.58
CA SER A 44 -19.76 -7.72 15.89
C SER A 44 -18.44 -7.55 16.65
N LEU A 45 -18.37 -6.53 17.50
CA LEU A 45 -17.18 -6.25 18.32
C LEU A 45 -16.80 -7.41 19.23
N GLU A 46 -17.77 -8.17 19.73
CA GLU A 46 -17.53 -9.39 20.53
C GLU A 46 -16.70 -10.42 19.75
N ARG A 47 -17.08 -10.70 18.50
CA ARG A 47 -16.31 -11.62 17.64
C ARG A 47 -14.93 -11.08 17.29
N ILE A 48 -14.79 -9.75 17.16
CA ILE A 48 -13.49 -9.11 16.97
C ILE A 48 -12.61 -9.32 18.20
N ASP A 49 -13.18 -9.11 19.39
CA ASP A 49 -12.46 -9.22 20.65
C ASP A 49 -12.01 -10.67 20.91
N ASP A 50 -12.83 -11.66 20.56
CA ASP A 50 -12.48 -13.10 20.63
C ASP A 50 -11.33 -13.51 19.70
N ALA A 51 -11.15 -12.80 18.58
CA ALA A 51 -10.09 -13.03 17.60
C ALA A 51 -8.86 -12.13 17.81
N LEU A 52 -8.96 -11.14 18.72
CA LEU A 52 -7.97 -10.08 18.87
C LEU A 52 -6.59 -10.61 19.29
N GLU A 53 -6.54 -11.63 20.15
CA GLU A 53 -5.29 -12.24 20.58
C GLU A 53 -4.59 -12.96 19.41
N ARG A 54 -5.35 -13.72 18.61
CA ARG A 54 -4.81 -14.40 17.41
C ARG A 54 -4.31 -13.39 16.40
N HIS A 55 -5.06 -12.31 16.17
CA HIS A 55 -4.65 -11.21 15.31
C HIS A 55 -3.34 -10.57 15.79
N ARG A 56 -3.21 -10.26 17.09
CA ARG A 56 -1.97 -9.70 17.67
C ARG A 56 -0.77 -10.64 17.51
N ALA A 57 -0.97 -11.93 17.73
CA ALA A 57 0.08 -12.93 17.53
C ALA A 57 0.55 -13.00 16.06
N TYR A 58 -0.37 -12.82 15.11
CA TYR A 58 -0.06 -12.71 13.68
C TYR A 58 0.73 -11.43 13.35
N LEU A 59 0.43 -10.29 13.98
CA LEU A 59 1.16 -9.04 13.74
C LEU A 59 2.62 -9.07 14.25
N GLN A 60 2.87 -9.72 15.38
CA GLN A 60 4.17 -9.69 16.06
C GLN A 60 5.38 -10.04 15.16
N PRO A 61 5.42 -11.16 14.43
CA PRO A 61 6.56 -11.49 13.58
C PRO A 61 6.76 -10.49 12.43
N LEU A 62 5.72 -9.75 12.01
CA LEU A 62 5.82 -8.73 10.97
C LEU A 62 6.41 -7.42 11.51
N PHE A 63 6.18 -7.13 12.80
CA PHE A 63 6.90 -6.09 13.52
C PHE A 63 8.36 -6.46 13.75
N ASP A 64 8.64 -7.70 14.15
CA ASP A 64 10.01 -8.18 14.37
C ASP A 64 10.86 -8.12 13.09
N LYS A 65 10.24 -8.37 11.93
CA LYS A 65 10.86 -8.21 10.60
C LYS A 65 10.96 -6.75 10.12
N GLY A 66 10.37 -5.80 10.85
CA GLY A 66 10.31 -4.40 10.44
C GLY A 66 9.45 -4.14 9.19
N ILE A 67 8.57 -5.07 8.84
CA ILE A 67 7.57 -4.91 7.76
C ILE A 67 6.44 -4.01 8.26
N PHE A 68 5.92 -4.28 9.45
CA PHE A 68 4.96 -3.43 10.14
C PHE A 68 5.70 -2.42 11.04
N ILE A 69 5.25 -1.17 10.96
CA ILE A 69 5.88 -0.03 11.64
C ILE A 69 5.00 0.47 12.77
N ALA A 70 3.69 0.54 12.54
CA ALA A 70 2.71 0.95 13.53
C ALA A 70 1.38 0.23 13.28
N ALA A 71 0.64 -0.06 14.34
CA ALA A 71 -0.73 -0.53 14.25
C ALA A 71 -1.54 0.04 15.41
N GLY A 72 -2.84 0.24 15.19
CA GLY A 72 -3.74 0.68 16.26
C GLY A 72 -5.21 0.65 15.86
N PRO A 73 -6.14 0.67 16.83
CA PRO A 73 -7.57 0.76 16.56
C PRO A 73 -7.93 2.15 16.01
N LYS A 74 -8.94 2.19 15.14
CA LYS A 74 -9.58 3.44 14.75
C LYS A 74 -10.37 4.04 15.93
N VAL A 75 -10.63 5.34 15.86
CA VAL A 75 -11.51 6.06 16.80
C VAL A 75 -12.57 6.79 15.97
N PRO A 76 -13.85 6.37 15.98
CA PRO A 76 -14.43 5.27 16.77
C PRO A 76 -13.91 3.87 16.39
N ARG A 77 -14.08 2.88 17.29
CA ARG A 77 -13.57 1.50 17.12
C ARG A 77 -14.38 0.70 16.10
N GLU A 78 -14.26 1.07 14.83
CA GLU A 78 -14.87 0.40 13.67
C GLU A 78 -13.85 -0.44 12.86
N GLY A 79 -12.62 -0.52 13.37
CA GLY A 79 -11.51 -1.14 12.66
C GLY A 79 -10.16 -0.80 13.28
N GLY A 80 -9.15 -0.89 12.44
CA GLY A 80 -7.76 -0.56 12.77
C GLY A 80 -7.03 0.03 11.58
N VAL A 81 -5.83 0.54 11.84
CA VAL A 81 -4.89 0.99 10.82
C VAL A 81 -3.55 0.34 11.10
N ILE A 82 -2.92 -0.19 10.05
CA ILE A 82 -1.55 -0.68 10.09
C ILE A 82 -0.73 0.13 9.07
N LEU A 83 0.47 0.52 9.47
CA LEU A 83 1.47 1.13 8.60
C LEU A 83 2.54 0.08 8.30
N ALA A 84 2.78 -0.18 7.02
CA ALA A 84 3.77 -1.16 6.56
C ALA A 84 4.72 -0.56 5.54
N ALA A 85 5.97 -1.01 5.51
CA ALA A 85 6.93 -0.58 4.49
C ALA A 85 7.82 -1.72 4.01
N ARG A 86 8.49 -1.48 2.87
CA ARG A 86 9.58 -2.32 2.33
C ARG A 86 9.18 -3.77 2.13
N ILE A 87 7.98 -3.95 1.62
CA ILE A 87 7.43 -5.19 1.16
C ILE A 87 6.79 -4.93 -0.20
N ASP A 88 6.86 -5.91 -1.10
CA ASP A 88 6.17 -5.82 -2.37
C ASP A 88 4.65 -5.94 -2.17
N ARG A 89 3.89 -5.27 -3.03
CA ARG A 89 2.43 -5.24 -2.90
C ARG A 89 1.81 -6.64 -2.91
N ASP A 90 2.28 -7.52 -3.79
CA ASP A 90 1.75 -8.88 -3.92
C ASP A 90 2.06 -9.74 -2.68
N GLU A 91 3.24 -9.56 -2.09
CA GLU A 91 3.64 -10.24 -0.86
C GLU A 91 2.82 -9.73 0.33
N LEU A 92 2.61 -8.41 0.42
CA LEU A 92 1.75 -7.81 1.44
C LEU A 92 0.32 -8.35 1.34
N ASP A 93 -0.25 -8.39 0.13
CA ASP A 93 -1.60 -8.91 -0.08
C ASP A 93 -1.70 -10.42 0.24
N ALA A 94 -0.63 -11.19 0.02
CA ALA A 94 -0.58 -12.60 0.42
C ALA A 94 -0.57 -12.75 1.95
N ILE A 95 0.25 -11.95 2.65
CA ILE A 95 0.33 -11.94 4.11
C ILE A 95 -1.02 -11.55 4.71
N LEU A 96 -1.64 -10.47 4.24
CA LEU A 96 -2.93 -9.99 4.76
C LEU A 96 -4.06 -11.01 4.64
N LYS A 97 -4.04 -11.89 3.63
CA LYS A 97 -5.02 -12.98 3.49
C LYS A 97 -4.91 -14.05 4.57
N THR A 98 -3.78 -14.12 5.29
CA THR A 98 -3.54 -15.10 6.36
C THR A 98 -3.94 -14.58 7.74
N ASP A 99 -4.36 -13.32 7.84
CA ASP A 99 -4.83 -12.72 9.08
C ASP A 99 -6.12 -13.42 9.58
N PRO A 100 -6.19 -13.82 10.87
CA PRO A 100 -7.40 -14.36 11.49
C PRO A 100 -8.66 -13.53 11.20
N PHE A 101 -8.55 -12.20 11.16
CA PHE A 101 -9.69 -11.34 10.83
C PHE A 101 -10.22 -11.56 9.40
N VAL A 102 -9.36 -11.87 8.43
CA VAL A 102 -9.79 -12.20 7.06
C VAL A 102 -10.28 -13.64 6.98
N THR A 103 -9.50 -14.58 7.51
CA THR A 103 -9.82 -16.01 7.39
C THR A 103 -11.11 -16.39 8.10
N GLU A 104 -11.47 -15.69 9.18
CA GLU A 104 -12.72 -15.89 9.93
C GLU A 104 -13.87 -14.97 9.43
N GLY A 105 -13.63 -14.15 8.39
CA GLY A 105 -14.64 -13.26 7.80
C GLY A 105 -15.09 -12.11 8.70
N LEU A 106 -14.20 -11.66 9.58
CA LEU A 106 -14.48 -10.67 10.63
C LEU A 106 -14.19 -9.23 10.20
N ALA A 107 -13.26 -9.04 9.27
CA ALA A 107 -12.88 -7.73 8.76
C ALA A 107 -12.46 -7.77 7.28
N THR A 108 -12.44 -6.59 6.68
CA THR A 108 -11.92 -6.36 5.33
C THR A 108 -10.76 -5.39 5.36
N TYR A 109 -9.85 -5.53 4.40
CA TYR A 109 -8.66 -4.71 4.28
C TYR A 109 -8.71 -3.83 3.03
N ARG A 110 -8.34 -2.56 3.19
CA ARG A 110 -8.06 -1.64 2.09
C ARG A 110 -6.63 -1.14 2.19
N VAL A 111 -5.81 -1.51 1.21
CA VAL A 111 -4.40 -1.14 1.17
C VAL A 111 -4.18 0.05 0.23
N THR A 112 -3.63 1.13 0.78
CA THR A 112 -3.24 2.35 0.05
C THR A 112 -1.73 2.46 0.03
N GLU A 113 -1.13 2.36 -1.16
CA GLU A 113 0.29 2.62 -1.35
C GLU A 113 0.57 4.12 -1.44
N PHE A 114 1.63 4.58 -0.79
CA PHE A 114 2.14 5.93 -0.94
C PHE A 114 3.66 6.00 -0.81
N ARG A 115 4.22 7.14 -1.20
CA ARG A 115 5.64 7.44 -1.06
C ARG A 115 5.82 8.54 -0.03
N ILE A 116 6.67 8.29 0.95
CA ILE A 116 7.05 9.34 1.90
C ILE A 116 7.91 10.36 1.17
N THR A 117 7.46 11.61 1.12
CA THR A 117 8.24 12.75 0.64
C THR A 117 8.79 13.60 1.78
N ARG A 118 8.13 13.55 2.94
CA ARG A 118 8.47 14.31 4.16
C ARG A 118 8.09 13.48 5.38
N ALA A 119 8.96 13.44 6.38
CA ALA A 119 8.70 12.84 7.69
C ALA A 119 9.23 13.76 8.79
N ALA A 120 8.60 13.72 9.97
CA ALA A 120 9.08 14.46 11.13
C ALA A 120 10.41 13.87 11.64
N SER A 121 11.22 14.69 12.29
CA SER A 121 12.43 14.21 12.98
C SER A 121 12.06 13.17 14.04
N GLY A 122 12.74 12.02 14.04
CA GLY A 122 12.48 10.91 14.95
C GLY A 122 11.51 9.85 14.42
N PHE A 123 10.90 10.04 13.25
CA PHE A 123 10.16 8.97 12.58
C PHE A 123 11.13 7.90 12.08
N ASN A 124 11.16 6.76 12.77
CA ASN A 124 12.05 5.65 12.45
C ASN A 124 11.29 4.54 11.72
N VAL A 125 11.80 4.15 10.56
CA VAL A 125 11.44 2.87 9.93
C VAL A 125 12.54 1.90 10.33
N PRO A 126 12.26 0.82 11.10
CA PRO A 126 13.28 -0.13 11.60
C PRO A 126 14.22 -0.55 10.47
N ALA A 127 15.50 -0.84 10.63
CA ALA A 127 16.27 -1.41 9.49
C ALA A 127 15.82 -2.87 9.19
N LEU A 128 15.93 -3.35 7.95
CA LEU A 128 15.89 -4.80 7.71
C LEU A 128 17.17 -5.41 8.31
N PRO A 129 17.11 -6.60 8.94
CA PRO A 129 18.30 -7.27 9.46
C PRO A 129 19.31 -7.61 8.35
#